data_AF-A0A812TT89-F1
#
_entry.id   AF-A0A812TT89-F1
#
_cell.length_a   1.000
_cell.length_b   1.000
_cell.length_c   1.000
_cell.angle_alpha   90.00
_cell.angle_beta   90.00
_cell.angle_gamma   90.00
#
_symmetry.space_group_name_H-M   'P 1'
#
loop_
_entity.id
_entity.type
_entity.pdbx_description
1 polymer ?
#
loop_
_entity_poly.entity_id
_entity_poly.type
_entity_poly.pdbx_seq_one_letter_code
_entity_poly.pdbx_strand_id
1 'polypeptide(L)'
;MDLANFAATDLEEALRRSVGGNEVLGAPSSIPVAPALRCTMLLSTLFFSVFLAVILLRLSRFVSNIKEVTTSSIEARLVKATEALSLVPVIAILMIGTRLRAVQLAGNALGAPPLWAQLCMYGATLACFVRFIADVSSARHGSSEIQDTIMTAMVGVRHTATAFLFMCCGAIVLSTVVMQAGSGDSEPLGPSMHCTLALVVSYLVESGIREIAAAPRKARKMEDPPYGAISPMSNSDLEEDRLVLPARMSLQFPPMLCVLLVAIALRAVQLQLETRPWAAFAMYLTTLATIVQAARSIYAIIHSQEIPKGSCLLGDEAAGPACSPNAASDRQSLGAFWAGTTCCIYVGTVVVLFSVAVMESKGMSPASAASPPLSTAMQCVMTLTVVYYLANLALLVGNFLRHTLGAWATNSAGAVQRSLAFAPMLCVMMIGCRLRAMQIGVRDPPYWAQCSMMVATAAVVIQVKCSLVAESELMTEQLIDRDIATKVAVLLILALRYVASAILFLSVAALMVSVVGDLRGCWRNHWPMRQRVSRMKVSISLEGRSLLRVRRQSGR
;
A
#
# COMPACT_ATOMS: atom_id res chain seq x y z
N MET A 1 38.65 -13.02 6.31
CA MET A 1 37.67 -11.91 6.41
C MET A 1 38.13 -10.70 5.60
N ASP A 2 39.44 -10.48 5.42
CA ASP A 2 39.95 -9.30 4.70
C ASP A 2 39.74 -9.30 3.18
N LEU A 3 39.73 -10.46 2.50
CA LEU A 3 39.46 -10.52 1.05
C LEU A 3 38.00 -10.19 0.68
N ALA A 4 37.03 -10.54 1.53
CA ALA A 4 35.62 -10.22 1.31
C ALA A 4 35.35 -8.72 1.55
N ASN A 5 36.03 -8.13 2.54
CA ASN A 5 35.96 -6.69 2.78
C ASN A 5 36.64 -5.90 1.65
N PHE A 6 37.77 -6.37 1.12
CA PHE A 6 38.47 -5.72 0.01
C PHE A 6 37.68 -5.76 -1.30
N ALA A 7 37.06 -6.90 -1.63
CA ALA A 7 36.20 -7.02 -2.81
C ALA A 7 34.89 -6.20 -2.67
N ALA A 8 34.36 -6.09 -1.45
CA ALA A 8 33.20 -5.24 -1.17
C ALA A 8 33.55 -3.76 -1.35
N THR A 9 34.73 -3.32 -0.90
CA THR A 9 35.17 -1.92 -1.07
C THR A 9 35.44 -1.54 -2.53
N ASP A 10 36.05 -2.43 -3.33
CA ASP A 10 36.30 -2.15 -4.76
C ASP A 10 35.01 -2.16 -5.58
N LEU A 11 34.06 -3.04 -5.27
CA LEU A 11 32.74 -3.05 -5.89
C LEU A 11 31.94 -1.80 -5.48
N GLU A 12 32.04 -1.38 -4.22
CA GLU A 12 31.45 -0.15 -3.71
C GLU A 12 32.02 1.10 -4.40
N GLU A 13 33.34 1.14 -4.62
CA GLU A 13 34.04 2.23 -5.31
C GLU A 13 33.70 2.28 -6.82
N ALA A 14 33.63 1.12 -7.48
CA ALA A 14 33.20 1.02 -8.88
C ALA A 14 31.72 1.42 -9.05
N LEU A 15 30.85 1.07 -8.09
CA LEU A 15 29.46 1.52 -8.05
C LEU A 15 29.33 3.01 -7.71
N ARG A 16 30.17 3.56 -6.81
CA ARG A 16 30.26 5.01 -6.58
C ARG A 16 30.61 5.75 -7.86
N ARG A 17 31.51 5.21 -8.69
CA ARG A 17 31.84 5.78 -10.01
C ARG A 17 30.70 5.64 -11.02
N SER A 18 29.97 4.52 -11.02
CA SER A 18 28.81 4.31 -11.92
C SER A 18 27.59 5.16 -11.53
N VAL A 19 27.32 5.32 -10.23
CA VAL A 19 26.16 6.04 -9.69
C VAL A 19 26.45 7.54 -9.50
N GLY A 20 27.69 7.91 -9.20
CA GLY A 20 28.18 9.28 -9.03
C GLY A 20 28.85 9.90 -10.26
N GLY A 21 29.02 9.14 -11.35
CA GLY A 21 29.76 9.55 -12.56
C GLY A 21 29.17 10.68 -13.42
N ASN A 22 28.15 11.40 -12.96
CA ASN A 22 27.57 12.54 -13.68
C ASN A 22 27.85 13.91 -13.02
N GLU A 23 28.82 14.01 -12.11
CA GLU A 23 29.18 15.28 -11.46
C GLU A 23 30.30 16.07 -12.16
N VAL A 24 30.71 15.75 -13.39
CA VAL A 24 31.76 16.51 -14.10
C VAL A 24 31.24 17.12 -15.40
N LEU A 25 31.41 18.45 -15.51
CA LEU A 25 31.08 19.38 -16.61
C LEU A 25 29.68 20.02 -16.64
N GLY A 26 29.56 21.16 -15.92
CA GLY A 26 29.10 22.41 -16.54
C GLY A 26 27.65 22.56 -17.02
N ALA A 27 26.75 21.62 -16.74
CA ALA A 27 25.31 21.78 -16.96
C ALA A 27 24.60 22.05 -15.62
N PRO A 28 23.53 22.88 -15.55
CA PRO A 28 22.89 23.22 -14.28
C PRO A 28 22.28 21.94 -13.68
N SER A 29 22.94 21.38 -12.67
CA SER A 29 22.77 20.01 -12.18
C SER A 29 21.32 19.71 -11.77
N SER A 30 20.73 18.68 -12.39
CA SER A 30 19.47 18.10 -11.95
C SER A 30 19.76 17.25 -10.71
N ILE A 31 19.17 17.59 -9.56
CA ILE A 31 19.39 16.85 -8.31
C ILE A 31 18.97 15.39 -8.54
N PRO A 32 19.88 14.41 -8.44
CA PRO A 32 19.59 13.03 -8.81
C PRO A 32 18.44 12.47 -7.96
N VAL A 33 17.57 11.68 -8.58
CA VAL A 33 16.48 11.00 -7.87
C VAL A 33 17.08 9.96 -6.92
N ALA A 34 16.69 10.01 -5.64
CA ALA A 34 17.20 9.06 -4.65
C ALA A 34 16.86 7.61 -5.03
N PRO A 35 17.77 6.64 -4.76
CA PRO A 35 17.57 5.22 -5.06
C PRO A 35 16.23 4.65 -4.53
N ALA A 36 15.88 4.98 -3.28
CA ALA A 36 14.62 4.56 -2.67
C ALA A 36 13.39 5.02 -3.46
N LEU A 37 13.41 6.26 -3.99
CA LEU A 37 12.32 6.78 -4.82
C LEU A 37 12.26 6.08 -6.17
N ARG A 38 13.40 5.81 -6.82
CA ARG A 38 13.45 5.06 -8.09
C ARG A 38 12.87 3.66 -7.92
N CYS A 39 13.27 2.94 -6.88
CA CYS A 39 12.74 1.61 -6.56
C CYS A 39 11.22 1.65 -6.31
N THR A 40 10.78 2.61 -5.49
CA THR A 40 9.34 2.83 -5.22
C THR A 40 8.55 3.13 -6.49
N MET A 41 9.09 3.95 -7.40
CA MET A 41 8.47 4.20 -8.71
C MET A 41 8.35 2.90 -9.50
N LEU A 42 9.44 2.15 -9.70
CA LEU A 42 9.40 0.91 -10.48
C LEU A 42 8.38 -0.09 -9.93
N LEU A 43 8.36 -0.26 -8.61
CA LEU A 43 7.40 -1.10 -7.90
C LEU A 43 5.96 -0.63 -8.08
N SER A 44 5.71 0.67 -8.04
CA SER A 44 4.38 1.23 -8.29
C SER A 44 3.95 1.11 -9.75
N THR A 45 4.87 1.29 -10.72
CA THR A 45 4.59 1.05 -12.14
C THR A 45 4.18 -0.39 -12.35
N LEU A 46 4.92 -1.34 -11.76
CA LEU A 46 4.58 -2.76 -11.81
C LEU A 46 3.19 -3.02 -11.22
N PHE A 47 2.91 -2.51 -10.02
CA PHE A 47 1.62 -2.67 -9.37
C PHE A 47 0.47 -2.14 -10.23
N PHE A 48 0.49 -0.85 -10.60
CA PHE A 48 -0.61 -0.24 -11.34
C PHE A 48 -0.73 -0.77 -12.77
N SER A 49 0.36 -1.10 -13.46
CA SER A 49 0.31 -1.68 -14.82
C SER A 49 -0.38 -3.05 -14.83
N VAL A 50 -0.13 -3.90 -13.83
CA VAL A 50 -0.78 -5.22 -13.73
C VAL A 50 -2.27 -5.06 -13.47
N PHE A 51 -2.67 -4.21 -12.54
CA PHE A 51 -4.10 -3.96 -12.29
C PHE A 51 -4.80 -3.29 -13.47
N LEU A 52 -4.12 -2.38 -14.18
CA LEU A 52 -4.63 -1.79 -15.42
C LEU A 52 -4.84 -2.89 -16.47
N ALA A 53 -3.89 -3.80 -16.65
CA ALA A 53 -4.02 -4.92 -17.57
C ALA A 53 -5.20 -5.85 -17.19
N VAL A 54 -5.41 -6.17 -15.90
CA VAL A 54 -6.61 -6.92 -15.46
C VAL A 54 -7.89 -6.18 -15.84
N ILE A 55 -7.95 -4.87 -15.63
CA ILE A 55 -9.14 -4.06 -15.92
C ILE A 55 -9.39 -3.97 -17.43
N LEU A 56 -8.35 -3.79 -18.24
CA LEU A 56 -8.45 -3.78 -19.69
C LEU A 56 -8.91 -5.14 -20.24
N LEU A 57 -8.44 -6.26 -19.67
CA LEU A 57 -8.91 -7.60 -20.04
C LEU A 57 -10.37 -7.83 -19.67
N ARG A 58 -10.83 -7.30 -18.53
CA ARG A 58 -12.25 -7.34 -18.15
C ARG A 58 -13.11 -6.49 -19.08
N LEU A 59 -12.62 -5.30 -19.44
CA LEU A 59 -13.32 -4.40 -20.36
C LEU A 59 -13.38 -5.00 -21.77
N SER A 60 -12.31 -5.63 -22.24
CA SER A 60 -12.30 -6.26 -23.56
C SER A 60 -13.24 -7.46 -23.64
N ARG A 61 -13.40 -8.25 -22.56
CA ARG A 61 -14.46 -9.27 -22.49
C ARG A 61 -15.87 -8.70 -22.51
N PHE A 62 -16.08 -7.55 -21.88
CA PHE A 62 -17.39 -6.91 -21.88
C PHE A 62 -17.76 -6.37 -23.27
N VAL A 63 -16.79 -5.86 -24.04
CA VAL A 63 -17.01 -5.25 -25.35
C VAL A 63 -16.98 -6.27 -26.50
N SER A 64 -16.08 -7.25 -26.45
CA SER A 64 -15.86 -8.19 -27.55
C SER A 64 -16.60 -9.51 -27.31
N ASN A 65 -17.59 -9.82 -28.15
CA ASN A 65 -18.26 -11.12 -28.21
C ASN A 65 -17.40 -12.23 -28.88
N ILE A 66 -16.08 -12.04 -29.02
CA ILE A 66 -15.18 -12.89 -29.82
C ILE A 66 -13.95 -13.35 -29.00
N LYS A 67 -13.74 -14.68 -28.98
CA LYS A 67 -12.71 -15.50 -28.31
C LYS A 67 -12.72 -15.47 -26.77
N GLU A 68 -13.79 -16.06 -26.24
CA GLU A 68 -14.07 -16.34 -24.83
C GLU A 68 -13.02 -17.22 -24.13
N VAL A 69 -12.34 -18.12 -24.85
CA VAL A 69 -11.44 -19.14 -24.27
C VAL A 69 -10.01 -18.63 -23.98
N THR A 70 -9.46 -17.76 -24.83
CA THR A 70 -8.06 -17.31 -24.68
C THR A 70 -7.92 -16.15 -23.69
N THR A 71 -8.91 -15.26 -23.64
CA THR A 71 -8.89 -14.09 -22.75
C THR A 71 -9.16 -14.45 -21.29
N SER A 72 -10.00 -15.47 -21.02
CA SER A 72 -10.29 -16.03 -19.69
C SER A 72 -9.06 -16.59 -19.00
N SER A 73 -8.25 -17.34 -19.75
CA SER A 73 -7.01 -17.92 -19.24
C SER A 73 -5.97 -16.85 -18.84
N ILE A 74 -5.84 -15.78 -19.62
CA ILE A 74 -4.87 -14.69 -19.33
C ILE A 74 -5.31 -13.89 -18.10
N GLU A 75 -6.60 -13.57 -17.97
CA GLU A 75 -7.10 -12.87 -16.77
C GLU A 75 -6.88 -13.71 -15.51
N ALA A 76 -7.23 -15.00 -15.52
CA ALA A 76 -7.05 -15.87 -14.38
C ALA A 76 -5.58 -15.91 -13.92
N ARG A 77 -4.64 -15.96 -14.88
CA ARG A 77 -3.19 -15.89 -14.61
C ARG A 77 -2.78 -14.57 -13.98
N LEU A 78 -3.26 -13.46 -14.52
CA LEU A 78 -2.90 -12.13 -14.04
C LEU A 78 -3.49 -11.86 -12.65
N VAL A 79 -4.73 -12.29 -12.40
CA VAL A 79 -5.37 -12.23 -11.08
C VAL A 79 -4.58 -13.06 -10.07
N LYS A 80 -4.14 -14.27 -10.43
CA LYS A 80 -3.27 -15.09 -9.58
C LYS A 80 -1.93 -14.40 -9.29
N ALA A 81 -1.29 -13.83 -10.31
CA ALA A 81 -0.03 -13.10 -10.17
C ALA A 81 -0.15 -11.83 -9.31
N THR A 82 -1.35 -11.26 -9.11
CA THR A 82 -1.54 -10.14 -8.17
C THR A 82 -1.25 -10.50 -6.72
N GLU A 83 -1.23 -11.79 -6.37
CA GLU A 83 -0.85 -12.24 -5.04
C GLU A 83 0.61 -11.86 -4.71
N ALA A 84 1.53 -11.96 -5.68
CA ALA A 84 2.90 -11.49 -5.51
C ALA A 84 3.01 -9.98 -5.27
N LEU A 85 2.03 -9.21 -5.76
CA LEU A 85 2.00 -7.75 -5.63
C LEU A 85 1.51 -7.28 -4.26
N SER A 86 0.99 -8.18 -3.42
CA SER A 86 0.52 -7.86 -2.06
C SER A 86 1.64 -7.38 -1.12
N LEU A 87 2.89 -7.79 -1.38
CA LEU A 87 4.07 -7.37 -0.60
C LEU A 87 4.61 -6.00 -1.02
N VAL A 88 4.35 -5.60 -2.26
CA VAL A 88 4.95 -4.41 -2.88
C VAL A 88 4.70 -3.11 -2.09
N PRO A 89 3.48 -2.81 -1.57
CA PRO A 89 3.26 -1.63 -0.75
C PRO A 89 4.15 -1.59 0.49
N VAL A 90 4.31 -2.72 1.19
CA VAL A 90 5.10 -2.78 2.42
C VAL A 90 6.59 -2.61 2.14
N ILE A 91 7.08 -3.23 1.06
CA ILE A 91 8.45 -3.04 0.57
C ILE A 91 8.71 -1.57 0.23
N ALA A 92 7.77 -0.91 -0.45
CA ALA A 92 7.89 0.50 -0.82
C ALA A 92 7.86 1.44 0.40
N ILE A 93 7.00 1.16 1.39
CA ILE A 93 6.96 1.87 2.67
C ILE A 93 8.29 1.73 3.40
N LEU A 94 8.87 0.53 3.42
CA LEU A 94 10.17 0.27 4.03
C LEU A 94 11.26 1.14 3.37
N MET A 95 11.33 1.18 2.03
CA MET A 95 12.34 1.99 1.32
C MET A 95 12.19 3.49 1.61
N ILE A 96 10.95 3.98 1.63
CA ILE A 96 10.65 5.37 2.00
C ILE A 96 11.02 5.63 3.46
N GLY A 97 10.69 4.72 4.37
CA GLY A 97 11.01 4.80 5.80
C GLY A 97 12.52 4.86 6.04
N THR A 98 13.31 4.00 5.38
CA THR A 98 14.78 4.03 5.43
C THR A 98 15.33 5.38 5.00
N ARG A 99 14.80 5.94 3.90
CA ARG A 99 15.21 7.25 3.43
C ARG A 99 14.79 8.38 4.39
N LEU A 100 13.61 8.29 4.99
CA LEU A 100 13.16 9.26 5.99
C LEU A 100 14.08 9.28 7.21
N ARG A 101 14.55 8.11 7.66
CA ARG A 101 15.55 8.02 8.73
C ARG A 101 16.89 8.64 8.30
N ALA A 102 17.30 8.47 7.05
CA ALA A 102 18.54 9.06 6.55
C ALA A 102 18.45 10.59 6.51
N VAL A 103 17.30 11.12 6.09
CA VAL A 103 16.98 12.55 6.10
C VAL A 103 16.94 13.12 7.52
N GLN A 104 16.40 12.37 8.49
CA GLN A 104 16.41 12.73 9.91
C GLN A 104 17.83 12.94 10.42
N LEU A 105 18.69 11.93 10.23
CA LEU A 105 20.07 11.96 10.74
C LEU A 105 20.96 12.97 10.03
N ALA A 106 20.73 13.21 8.73
CA ALA A 106 21.50 14.18 7.96
C ALA A 106 21.09 15.64 8.22
N GLY A 107 19.93 15.86 8.87
CA GLY A 107 19.37 17.21 9.08
C GLY A 107 18.97 17.94 7.79
N ASN A 108 19.03 17.29 6.63
CA ASN A 108 18.75 17.87 5.32
C ASN A 108 17.97 16.92 4.40
N ALA A 109 17.27 17.47 3.41
CA ALA A 109 16.44 16.69 2.48
C ALA A 109 17.24 15.77 1.53
N LEU A 110 18.57 15.93 1.49
CA LEU A 110 19.50 15.17 0.66
C LEU A 110 20.05 13.92 1.36
N GLY A 111 19.70 13.68 2.64
CA GLY A 111 20.10 12.48 3.37
C GLY A 111 19.85 11.19 2.58
N ALA A 112 20.92 10.41 2.43
CA ALA A 112 20.93 9.17 1.65
C ALA A 112 21.25 7.97 2.56
N PRO A 113 20.58 6.83 2.37
CA PRO A 113 20.90 5.61 3.10
C PRO A 113 22.26 5.04 2.67
N PRO A 114 22.89 4.17 3.48
CA PRO A 114 24.20 3.61 3.15
C PRO A 114 24.15 2.74 1.89
N LEU A 115 25.29 2.61 1.20
CA LEU A 115 25.36 2.00 -0.15
C LEU A 115 24.91 0.53 -0.18
N TRP A 116 25.28 -0.26 0.82
CA TRP A 116 24.80 -1.64 0.95
C TRP A 116 23.27 -1.72 1.05
N ALA A 117 22.63 -0.79 1.77
CA ALA A 117 21.18 -0.73 1.84
C ALA A 117 20.56 -0.32 0.50
N GLN A 118 21.19 0.60 -0.23
CA GLN A 118 20.75 0.95 -1.59
C GLN A 118 20.82 -0.26 -2.55
N LEU A 119 21.87 -1.09 -2.45
CA LEU A 119 21.97 -2.34 -3.21
C LEU A 119 20.85 -3.32 -2.84
N CYS A 120 20.54 -3.47 -1.55
CA CYS A 120 19.39 -4.28 -1.11
C CYS A 120 18.05 -3.71 -1.62
N MET A 121 17.90 -2.38 -1.76
CA MET A 121 16.69 -1.77 -2.34
C MET A 121 16.49 -2.15 -3.81
N TYR A 122 17.55 -2.09 -4.62
CA TYR A 122 17.51 -2.53 -6.02
C TYR A 122 17.33 -4.05 -6.13
N GLY A 123 18.01 -4.82 -5.27
CA GLY A 123 17.88 -6.27 -5.18
C GLY A 123 16.45 -6.71 -4.86
N ALA A 124 15.80 -6.11 -3.86
CA ALA A 124 14.40 -6.36 -3.52
C ALA A 124 13.46 -6.02 -4.68
N THR A 125 13.74 -4.94 -5.41
CA THR A 125 12.95 -4.54 -6.59
C THR A 125 13.06 -5.60 -7.69
N LEU A 126 14.29 -6.01 -8.03
CA LEU A 126 14.53 -7.07 -9.02
C LEU A 126 13.86 -8.38 -8.62
N ALA A 127 13.96 -8.76 -7.35
CA ALA A 127 13.32 -9.95 -6.81
C ALA A 127 11.79 -9.93 -6.99
N CYS A 128 11.15 -8.77 -6.76
CA CYS A 128 9.72 -8.58 -7.02
C CYS A 128 9.37 -8.82 -8.49
N PHE A 129 10.16 -8.26 -9.42
CA PHE A 129 9.95 -8.46 -10.86
C PHE A 129 10.10 -9.92 -11.26
N VAL A 130 11.17 -10.59 -10.79
CA VAL A 130 11.40 -12.02 -11.06
C VAL A 130 10.26 -12.87 -10.51
N ARG A 131 9.81 -12.62 -9.27
CA ARG A 131 8.66 -13.32 -8.68
C ARG A 131 7.40 -13.14 -9.52
N PHE A 132 7.09 -11.91 -9.94
CA PHE A 132 5.93 -11.62 -10.78
C PHE A 132 6.00 -12.31 -12.15
N ILE A 133 7.15 -12.24 -12.83
CA ILE A 133 7.35 -12.89 -14.14
C ILE A 133 7.18 -14.41 -13.99
N ALA A 134 7.71 -14.99 -12.92
CA ALA A 134 7.56 -16.41 -12.64
C ALA A 134 6.08 -16.80 -12.50
N ASP A 135 5.31 -16.06 -11.69
CA ASP A 135 3.88 -16.30 -11.49
C ASP A 135 3.05 -16.18 -12.78
N VAL A 136 3.36 -15.21 -13.63
CA VAL A 136 2.68 -15.07 -14.93
C VAL A 136 3.04 -16.25 -15.84
N SER A 137 4.27 -16.74 -15.83
CA SER A 137 4.78 -17.76 -16.75
C SER A 137 4.37 -19.21 -16.44
N SER A 138 4.10 -19.55 -15.16
CA SER A 138 3.79 -20.90 -14.64
C SER A 138 2.44 -21.47 -15.09
N ALA A 139 1.95 -21.24 -16.31
CA ALA A 139 0.63 -21.71 -16.74
C ALA A 139 0.53 -21.99 -18.25
N ARG A 140 1.58 -22.49 -18.89
CA ARG A 140 1.41 -23.10 -20.23
C ARG A 140 0.65 -24.42 -20.07
N HIS A 141 -0.30 -24.65 -20.97
CA HIS A 141 -1.10 -25.87 -21.11
C HIS A 141 -0.52 -26.68 -22.27
N GLY A 142 -0.29 -27.97 -22.04
CA GLY A 142 0.41 -28.87 -22.96
C GLY A 142 0.75 -30.15 -22.21
N SER A 143 0.39 -31.29 -22.76
CA SER A 143 0.51 -32.61 -22.13
C SER A 143 1.90 -33.23 -22.31
N SER A 144 2.96 -32.41 -22.26
CA SER A 144 4.34 -32.88 -22.46
C SER A 144 5.11 -32.90 -21.14
N GLU A 145 5.89 -33.95 -20.91
CA GLU A 145 6.82 -34.08 -19.76
C GLU A 145 7.76 -32.87 -19.62
N ILE A 146 8.07 -32.24 -20.76
CA ILE A 146 8.87 -31.01 -20.84
C ILE A 146 8.19 -29.86 -20.09
N GLN A 147 6.86 -29.78 -20.12
CA GLN A 147 6.11 -28.69 -19.50
C GLN A 147 6.00 -28.82 -17.98
N ASP A 148 5.95 -30.04 -17.45
CA ASP A 148 5.98 -30.29 -16.01
C ASP A 148 7.35 -29.94 -15.41
N THR A 149 8.41 -30.22 -16.15
CA THR A 149 9.77 -29.79 -15.80
C THR A 149 9.88 -28.26 -15.75
N ILE A 150 9.34 -27.57 -16.76
CA ILE A 150 9.32 -26.09 -16.81
C ILE A 150 8.47 -25.52 -15.67
N MET A 151 7.30 -26.08 -15.38
CA MET A 151 6.43 -25.64 -14.27
C MET A 151 7.16 -25.74 -12.94
N THR A 152 7.81 -26.88 -12.68
CA THR A 152 8.57 -27.12 -11.45
C THR A 152 9.73 -26.15 -11.32
N ALA A 153 10.47 -25.91 -12.41
CA ALA A 153 11.54 -24.92 -12.46
C ALA A 153 11.02 -23.50 -12.14
N MET A 154 9.90 -23.07 -12.73
CA MET A 154 9.31 -21.74 -12.47
C MET A 154 8.81 -21.59 -11.03
N VAL A 155 8.26 -22.65 -10.43
CA VAL A 155 7.90 -22.66 -9.00
C VAL A 155 9.15 -22.52 -8.12
N GLY A 156 10.24 -23.21 -8.48
CA GLY A 156 11.55 -23.04 -7.83
C GLY A 156 12.05 -21.60 -7.90
N VAL A 157 12.05 -21.00 -9.10
CA VAL A 157 12.43 -19.59 -9.33
C VAL A 157 11.60 -18.63 -8.48
N ARG A 158 10.29 -18.87 -8.37
CA ARG A 158 9.40 -18.06 -7.53
C ARG A 158 9.79 -18.13 -6.05
N HIS A 159 10.06 -19.33 -5.53
CA HIS A 159 10.45 -19.51 -4.14
C HIS A 159 11.82 -18.90 -3.84
N THR A 160 12.80 -19.07 -4.73
CA THR A 160 14.15 -18.48 -4.56
C THR A 160 14.09 -16.96 -4.63
N ALA A 161 13.34 -16.38 -5.57
CA ALA A 161 13.12 -14.94 -5.65
C ALA A 161 12.46 -14.39 -4.38
N THR A 162 11.54 -15.15 -3.79
CA THR A 162 10.85 -14.76 -2.54
C THR A 162 11.79 -14.81 -1.34
N ALA A 163 12.60 -15.86 -1.21
CA ALA A 163 13.61 -15.95 -0.15
C ALA A 163 14.61 -14.79 -0.24
N PHE A 164 15.10 -14.50 -1.45
CA PHE A 164 15.99 -13.38 -1.70
C PHE A 164 15.34 -12.03 -1.37
N LEU A 165 14.06 -11.84 -1.72
CA LEU A 165 13.29 -10.64 -1.37
C LEU A 165 13.22 -10.44 0.15
N PHE A 166 12.93 -11.49 0.93
CA PHE A 166 12.90 -11.40 2.40
C PHE A 166 14.28 -11.10 2.99
N MET A 167 15.35 -11.69 2.45
CA MET A 167 16.73 -11.38 2.84
C MET A 167 17.07 -9.90 2.61
N CYS A 168 16.72 -9.36 1.43
CA CYS A 168 16.91 -7.93 1.16
C CYS A 168 16.10 -7.05 2.10
N CYS A 169 14.82 -7.39 2.35
CA CYS A 169 13.98 -6.63 3.29
C CYS A 169 14.55 -6.65 4.71
N GLY A 170 15.05 -7.80 5.18
CA GLY A 170 15.72 -7.92 6.48
C GLY A 170 16.97 -7.05 6.57
N ALA A 171 17.80 -7.03 5.51
CA ALA A 171 18.97 -6.15 5.43
C ALA A 171 18.57 -4.66 5.44
N ILE A 172 17.49 -4.28 4.76
CA ILE A 172 16.99 -2.89 4.77
C ILE A 172 16.49 -2.50 6.16
N VAL A 173 15.76 -3.37 6.85
CA VAL A 173 15.35 -3.16 8.25
C VAL A 173 16.58 -3.00 9.15
N LEU A 174 17.56 -3.90 9.04
CA LEU A 174 18.82 -3.80 9.79
C LEU A 174 19.51 -2.45 9.52
N SER A 175 19.53 -2.01 8.27
CA SER A 175 20.07 -0.70 7.90
C SER A 175 19.35 0.43 8.63
N THR A 176 18.02 0.41 8.66
CA THR A 176 17.26 1.49 9.32
C THR A 176 17.53 1.59 10.82
N VAL A 177 17.79 0.46 11.48
CA VAL A 177 18.05 0.40 12.93
C VAL A 177 19.49 0.78 13.24
N VAL A 178 20.46 0.33 12.43
CA VAL A 178 21.89 0.55 12.65
C VAL A 178 22.37 1.91 12.17
N MET A 179 21.60 2.62 11.33
CA MET A 179 22.03 3.91 10.79
C MET A 179 22.19 4.96 11.91
N GLN A 180 23.41 5.49 12.03
CA GLN A 180 23.81 6.50 13.00
C GLN A 180 24.15 7.83 12.31
N ALA A 181 24.04 8.94 13.04
CA ALA A 181 24.54 10.24 12.60
C ALA A 181 26.07 10.26 12.66
N GLY A 182 26.72 11.05 11.79
CA GLY A 182 28.18 11.16 11.74
C GLY A 182 28.85 11.71 13.01
N SER A 183 28.07 12.20 13.98
CA SER A 183 28.53 12.71 15.27
C SER A 183 28.72 11.63 16.36
N GLY A 184 28.43 10.34 16.07
CA GLY A 184 28.62 9.23 17.02
C GLY A 184 27.56 9.14 18.14
N ASP A 185 26.77 10.19 18.35
CA ASP A 185 25.64 10.16 19.28
C ASP A 185 24.46 9.39 18.66
N SER A 186 23.98 8.37 19.38
CA SER A 186 22.84 7.55 19.00
C SER A 186 21.54 8.32 19.23
N GLU A 187 21.13 9.16 18.28
CA GLU A 187 19.82 9.82 18.38
C GLU A 187 18.71 8.75 18.36
N PRO A 188 17.87 8.66 19.41
CA PRO A 188 16.89 7.60 19.53
C PRO A 188 15.91 7.64 18.35
N LEU A 189 15.49 6.47 17.88
CA LEU A 189 14.47 6.39 16.83
C LEU A 189 13.15 6.97 17.34
N GLY A 190 12.54 7.84 16.54
CA GLY A 190 11.22 8.41 16.86
C GLY A 190 10.14 7.32 17.00
N PRO A 191 9.11 7.53 17.85
CA PRO A 191 8.06 6.54 18.10
C PRO A 191 7.35 6.02 16.85
N SER A 192 7.09 6.89 15.86
CA SER A 192 6.44 6.52 14.59
C SER A 192 7.31 5.59 13.73
N MET A 193 8.63 5.79 13.74
CA MET A 193 9.57 4.93 13.01
C MET A 193 9.69 3.56 13.66
N HIS A 194 9.76 3.50 14.99
CA HIS A 194 9.73 2.24 15.74
C HIS A 194 8.47 1.43 15.42
N CYS A 195 7.29 2.07 15.50
CA CYS A 195 6.02 1.41 15.20
C CYS A 195 5.97 0.92 13.74
N THR A 196 6.41 1.76 12.78
CA THR A 196 6.46 1.37 11.36
C THR A 196 7.35 0.14 11.14
N LEU A 197 8.55 0.12 11.71
CA LEU A 197 9.47 -1.02 11.57
C LEU A 197 8.90 -2.29 12.19
N ALA A 198 8.30 -2.20 13.39
CA ALA A 198 7.68 -3.34 14.05
C ALA A 198 6.54 -3.94 13.20
N LEU A 199 5.70 -3.10 12.59
CA LEU A 199 4.61 -3.54 11.72
C LEU A 199 5.11 -4.17 10.42
N VAL A 200 6.12 -3.55 9.79
CA VAL A 200 6.75 -4.10 8.58
C VAL A 200 7.35 -5.48 8.87
N VAL A 201 8.08 -5.61 9.97
CA VAL A 201 8.64 -6.91 10.39
C VAL A 201 7.53 -7.91 10.66
N SER A 202 6.47 -7.55 11.40
CA SER A 202 5.36 -8.47 11.67
C SER A 202 4.67 -8.94 10.39
N TYR A 203 4.50 -8.04 9.41
CA TYR A 203 3.90 -8.38 8.13
C TYR A 203 4.79 -9.29 7.27
N LEU A 204 6.11 -9.04 7.27
CA LEU A 204 7.07 -9.88 6.56
C LEU A 204 7.14 -11.28 7.19
N VAL A 205 7.13 -11.38 8.52
CA VAL A 205 7.09 -12.67 9.23
C VAL A 205 5.80 -13.43 8.92
N GLU A 206 4.63 -12.77 9.00
CA GLU A 206 3.35 -13.39 8.68
C GLU A 206 3.31 -13.89 7.22
N SER A 207 3.79 -13.08 6.26
CA SER A 207 3.86 -13.49 4.86
C SER A 207 4.87 -14.61 4.63
N GLY A 208 6.01 -14.61 5.31
CA GLY A 208 7.02 -15.65 5.21
C GLY A 208 6.51 -16.99 5.72
N ILE A 209 5.85 -17.00 6.88
CA ILE A 209 5.24 -18.21 7.45
C ILE A 209 4.15 -18.76 6.53
N ARG A 210 3.30 -17.90 5.95
CA ARG A 210 2.27 -18.34 4.99
C ARG A 210 2.87 -18.98 3.74
N GLU A 211 3.95 -18.43 3.21
CA GLU A 211 4.64 -18.99 2.04
C GLU A 211 5.29 -20.35 2.36
N ILE A 212 5.91 -20.49 3.53
CA ILE A 212 6.51 -21.76 4.01
C ILE A 212 5.41 -22.80 4.24
N ALA A 213 4.30 -22.43 4.90
CA ALA A 213 3.18 -23.32 5.17
C ALA A 213 2.46 -23.79 3.88
N ALA A 214 2.54 -23.01 2.80
CA ALA A 214 1.97 -23.36 1.49
C ALA A 214 2.85 -24.34 0.69
N ALA A 215 4.16 -24.42 0.95
CA ALA A 215 5.09 -25.29 0.22
C ALA A 215 4.74 -26.79 0.29
N PRO A 216 4.48 -27.41 1.47
CA PRO A 216 4.19 -28.84 1.55
C PRO A 216 2.82 -29.24 0.96
N ARG A 217 1.84 -28.32 0.95
CA ARG A 217 0.51 -28.58 0.33
C ARG A 217 0.61 -28.75 -1.18
N LYS A 218 1.54 -28.02 -1.80
CA LYS A 218 1.75 -28.04 -3.24
C LYS A 218 2.49 -29.29 -3.71
N ALA A 219 3.43 -29.80 -2.90
CA ALA A 219 4.10 -31.07 -3.14
C ALA A 219 3.12 -32.25 -3.11
N ARG A 220 2.20 -32.26 -2.13
CA ARG A 220 1.19 -33.32 -1.98
C ARG A 220 0.19 -33.37 -3.14
N LYS A 221 -0.23 -32.22 -3.68
CA LYS A 221 -1.08 -32.14 -4.89
C LYS A 221 -0.37 -32.57 -6.19
N MET A 222 0.95 -32.75 -6.16
CA MET A 222 1.77 -33.15 -7.31
C MET A 222 1.96 -34.67 -7.39
N GLU A 223 1.62 -35.42 -6.33
CA GLU A 223 1.72 -36.88 -6.24
C GLU A 223 0.44 -37.63 -6.69
N ASP A 224 -0.67 -36.93 -6.97
CA ASP A 224 -1.91 -37.56 -7.44
C ASP A 224 -1.90 -37.74 -8.99
N PRO A 225 -2.06 -38.96 -9.54
CA PRO A 225 -2.04 -39.22 -10.99
C PRO A 225 -3.37 -38.85 -11.69
N PRO A 226 -3.41 -38.72 -13.03
CA PRO A 226 -4.45 -37.94 -13.71
C PRO A 226 -5.58 -38.79 -14.30
N TYR A 227 -6.86 -38.47 -14.02
CA TYR A 227 -7.92 -38.44 -15.04
C TYR A 227 -9.22 -37.76 -14.55
N GLY A 228 -9.72 -36.80 -15.34
CA GLY A 228 -11.13 -36.47 -15.56
C GLY A 228 -12.13 -36.49 -14.40
N ALA A 229 -12.25 -35.37 -13.70
CA ALA A 229 -13.56 -34.84 -13.29
C ALA A 229 -13.42 -33.33 -13.06
N ILE A 230 -14.27 -32.53 -13.68
CA ILE A 230 -14.62 -31.23 -13.10
C ILE A 230 -15.43 -31.60 -11.85
N SER A 231 -14.74 -31.83 -10.74
CA SER A 231 -15.41 -32.00 -9.45
C SER A 231 -16.09 -30.68 -9.12
N PRO A 232 -17.38 -30.68 -8.74
CA PRO A 232 -17.99 -29.49 -8.16
C PRO A 232 -17.15 -29.08 -6.95
N MET A 233 -16.93 -27.77 -6.78
CA MET A 233 -16.18 -27.17 -5.68
C MET A 233 -16.47 -27.93 -4.37
N SER A 234 -15.48 -28.66 -3.86
CA SER A 234 -15.65 -29.50 -2.67
C SER A 234 -15.93 -28.61 -1.45
N ASN A 235 -16.79 -29.04 -0.53
CA ASN A 235 -17.05 -28.34 0.74
C ASN A 235 -15.75 -28.06 1.52
N SER A 236 -14.69 -28.86 1.33
CA SER A 236 -13.37 -28.63 1.91
C SER A 236 -12.67 -27.38 1.36
N ASP A 237 -12.82 -27.06 0.07
CA ASP A 237 -12.28 -25.82 -0.52
C ASP A 237 -13.09 -24.60 -0.06
N LEU A 238 -14.40 -24.77 0.16
CA LEU A 238 -15.29 -23.74 0.70
C LEU A 238 -15.00 -23.44 2.18
N GLU A 239 -14.59 -24.44 2.96
CA GLU A 239 -14.17 -24.32 4.35
C GLU A 239 -12.76 -23.74 4.46
N GLU A 240 -11.86 -24.10 3.54
CA GLU A 240 -10.52 -23.51 3.41
C GLU A 240 -10.62 -22.03 3.02
N ASP A 241 -11.54 -21.63 2.12
CA ASP A 241 -11.81 -20.22 1.81
C ASP A 241 -12.43 -19.46 3.01
N ARG A 242 -13.29 -20.12 3.81
CA ARG A 242 -13.86 -19.55 5.05
C ARG A 242 -12.84 -19.38 6.18
N LEU A 243 -11.79 -20.21 6.24
CA LEU A 243 -10.69 -20.07 7.20
C LEU A 243 -9.61 -19.08 6.70
N VAL A 244 -9.45 -18.99 5.37
CA VAL A 244 -8.55 -18.05 4.69
C VAL A 244 -9.12 -16.63 4.63
N LEU A 245 -10.44 -16.44 4.60
CA LEU A 245 -11.09 -15.12 4.59
C LEU A 245 -10.71 -14.25 5.82
N PRO A 246 -10.83 -14.75 7.07
CA PRO A 246 -10.41 -14.02 8.26
C PRO A 246 -8.90 -13.70 8.25
N ALA A 247 -8.10 -14.63 7.74
CA ALA A 247 -6.65 -14.50 7.62
C ALA A 247 -6.24 -13.53 6.50
N ARG A 248 -7.03 -13.37 5.44
CA ARG A 248 -6.84 -12.34 4.40
C ARG A 248 -7.24 -10.96 4.91
N MET A 249 -8.25 -10.87 5.78
CA MET A 249 -8.64 -9.61 6.42
C MET A 249 -7.57 -9.08 7.38
N SER A 250 -6.83 -9.95 8.10
CA SER A 250 -5.77 -9.51 9.02
C SER A 250 -4.56 -8.88 8.32
N LEU A 251 -4.15 -9.38 7.14
CA LEU A 251 -3.03 -8.82 6.37
C LEU A 251 -3.30 -7.43 5.78
N GLN A 252 -4.56 -7.01 5.72
CA GLN A 252 -4.94 -5.83 4.95
C GLN A 252 -4.80 -4.53 5.75
N PHE A 253 -5.03 -4.56 7.07
CA PHE A 253 -4.94 -3.37 7.95
C PHE A 253 -3.51 -2.82 8.13
N PRO A 254 -2.46 -3.65 8.32
CA PRO A 254 -1.09 -3.18 8.58
C PRO A 254 -0.52 -2.20 7.53
N PRO A 255 -0.61 -2.44 6.20
CA PRO A 255 0.01 -1.53 5.22
C PRO A 255 -0.54 -0.10 5.29
N MET A 256 -1.83 0.08 5.59
CA MET A 256 -2.42 1.41 5.70
C MET A 256 -1.95 2.13 6.98
N LEU A 257 -1.88 1.40 8.10
CA LEU A 257 -1.35 1.95 9.36
C LEU A 257 0.12 2.34 9.21
N CYS A 258 0.95 1.50 8.57
CA CYS A 258 2.35 1.82 8.27
C CYS A 258 2.49 3.09 7.43
N VAL A 259 1.68 3.24 6.38
CA VAL A 259 1.66 4.45 5.54
C VAL A 259 1.36 5.69 6.38
N LEU A 260 0.36 5.62 7.26
CA LEU A 260 -0.03 6.73 8.12
C LEU A 260 1.13 7.12 9.05
N LEU A 261 1.78 6.15 9.69
CA LEU A 261 2.94 6.38 10.56
C LEU A 261 4.13 6.98 9.82
N VAL A 262 4.40 6.53 8.59
CA VAL A 262 5.44 7.10 7.71
C VAL A 262 5.09 8.54 7.30
N ALA A 263 3.82 8.82 7.01
CA ALA A 263 3.36 10.18 6.73
C ALA A 263 3.53 11.10 7.95
N ILE A 264 3.25 10.59 9.16
CA ILE A 264 3.49 11.31 10.42
C ILE A 264 4.98 11.54 10.64
N ALA A 265 5.84 10.54 10.42
CA ALA A 265 7.28 10.69 10.53
C ALA A 265 7.80 11.77 9.57
N LEU A 266 7.35 11.76 8.31
CA LEU A 266 7.65 12.79 7.33
C LEU A 266 7.22 14.19 7.82
N ARG A 267 6.05 14.31 8.45
CA ARG A 267 5.54 15.58 8.99
C ARG A 267 6.29 16.07 10.23
N ALA A 268 6.59 15.17 11.15
CA ALA A 268 7.36 15.49 12.36
C ALA A 268 8.73 16.08 11.98
N VAL A 269 9.39 15.49 10.97
CA VAL A 269 10.68 15.99 10.44
C VAL A 269 10.57 17.40 9.88
N GLN A 270 9.50 17.69 9.12
CA GLN A 270 9.32 19.02 8.53
C GLN A 270 9.01 20.11 9.55
N LEU A 271 8.30 19.76 10.62
CA LEU A 271 7.90 20.69 11.66
C LEU A 271 8.93 20.77 12.80
N GLN A 272 9.95 19.90 12.81
CA GLN A 272 10.91 19.73 13.91
C GLN A 272 10.21 19.60 15.28
N LEU A 273 9.07 18.90 15.30
CA LEU A 273 8.27 18.71 16.50
C LEU A 273 8.40 17.27 16.99
N GLU A 274 8.66 17.13 18.28
CA GLU A 274 8.60 15.83 18.96
C GLU A 274 7.16 15.31 19.08
N THR A 275 6.98 14.00 18.96
CA THR A 275 5.65 13.39 19.10
C THR A 275 5.23 13.39 20.56
N ARG A 276 4.04 13.93 20.85
CA ARG A 276 3.50 13.98 22.22
C ARG A 276 3.35 12.58 22.82
N PRO A 277 3.49 12.42 24.15
CA PRO A 277 3.49 11.10 24.79
C PRO A 277 2.18 10.33 24.63
N TRP A 278 1.02 11.01 24.69
CA TRP A 278 -0.27 10.36 24.45
C TRP A 278 -0.42 9.85 23.02
N ALA A 279 0.14 10.55 22.04
CA ALA A 279 0.13 10.14 20.65
C ALA A 279 1.08 8.96 20.43
N ALA A 280 2.25 9.00 21.06
CA ALA A 280 3.19 7.87 21.08
C ALA A 280 2.54 6.62 21.70
N PHE A 281 1.89 6.76 22.85
CA PHE A 281 1.16 5.67 23.50
C PHE A 281 0.10 5.06 22.57
N ALA A 282 -0.69 5.90 21.88
CA ALA A 282 -1.67 5.42 20.91
C ALA A 282 -1.03 4.68 19.71
N MET A 283 0.10 5.17 19.20
CA MET A 283 0.86 4.51 18.13
C MET A 283 1.39 3.14 18.57
N TYR A 284 1.93 3.04 19.80
CA TYR A 284 2.39 1.76 20.34
C TYR A 284 1.26 0.79 20.62
N LEU A 285 0.15 1.27 21.20
CA LEU A 285 -1.02 0.46 21.52
C LEU A 285 -1.65 -0.14 20.25
N THR A 286 -1.83 0.68 19.21
CA THR A 286 -2.33 0.20 17.91
C THR A 286 -1.40 -0.82 17.28
N THR A 287 -0.10 -0.55 17.32
CA THR A 287 0.92 -1.47 16.79
C THR A 287 0.92 -2.81 17.52
N LEU A 288 0.84 -2.80 18.85
CA LEU A 288 0.76 -4.01 19.65
C LEU A 288 -0.51 -4.80 19.30
N ALA A 289 -1.66 -4.13 19.19
CA ALA A 289 -2.93 -4.79 18.83
C ALA A 289 -2.86 -5.46 17.45
N THR A 290 -2.26 -4.80 16.45
CA THR A 290 -2.03 -5.40 15.12
C THR A 290 -1.06 -6.57 15.15
N ILE A 291 0.02 -6.51 15.94
CA ILE A 291 0.98 -7.62 16.09
C ILE A 291 0.29 -8.81 16.76
N VAL A 292 -0.53 -8.57 17.79
CA VAL A 292 -1.31 -9.62 18.47
C VAL A 292 -2.29 -10.29 17.51
N GLN A 293 -2.95 -9.51 16.64
CA GLN A 293 -3.85 -10.05 15.61
C GLN A 293 -3.10 -10.91 14.58
N ALA A 294 -1.88 -10.52 14.18
CA ALA A 294 -1.02 -11.30 13.29
C ALA A 294 -0.46 -12.56 13.97
N ALA A 295 -0.04 -12.48 15.23
CA ALA A 295 0.44 -13.64 15.98
C ALA A 295 -0.65 -14.73 16.10
N ARG A 296 -1.88 -14.29 16.33
CA ARG A 296 -3.05 -15.16 16.36
C ARG A 296 -3.34 -15.82 15.00
N SER A 297 -3.27 -15.08 13.89
CA SER A 297 -3.50 -15.66 12.56
C SER A 297 -2.47 -16.74 12.24
N ILE A 298 -1.22 -16.53 12.66
CA ILE A 298 -0.12 -17.49 12.55
C ILE A 298 -0.39 -18.73 13.40
N TYR A 299 -0.75 -18.54 14.68
CA TYR A 299 -1.04 -19.65 15.59
C TYR A 299 -2.15 -20.56 15.04
N ALA A 300 -3.22 -19.99 14.49
CA ALA A 300 -4.30 -20.76 13.88
C ALA A 300 -3.83 -21.60 12.68
N ILE A 301 -2.92 -21.07 11.85
CA ILE A 301 -2.36 -21.80 10.70
C ILE A 301 -1.51 -22.99 11.18
N ILE A 302 -0.65 -22.78 12.18
CA ILE A 302 0.21 -23.84 12.72
C ILE A 302 -0.64 -24.95 13.33
N HIS A 303 -1.62 -24.59 14.17
CA HIS A 303 -2.48 -25.58 14.82
C HIS A 303 -3.36 -26.35 13.83
N SER A 304 -3.80 -25.71 12.73
CA SER A 304 -4.57 -26.40 11.68
C SER A 304 -3.80 -27.48 10.92
N GLN A 305 -2.46 -27.47 10.96
CA GLN A 305 -1.63 -28.50 10.30
C GLN A 305 -1.51 -29.78 11.12
N GLU A 306 -1.72 -29.70 12.44
CA GLU A 306 -1.54 -30.84 13.35
C GLU A 306 -2.74 -31.79 13.39
N ILE A 307 -3.89 -31.40 12.82
CA ILE A 307 -5.08 -32.26 12.74
C ILE A 307 -4.94 -33.18 11.52
N PRO A 308 -4.62 -34.47 11.68
CA PRO A 308 -4.55 -35.39 10.55
C PRO A 308 -5.94 -35.52 9.93
N LYS A 309 -6.06 -35.20 8.64
CA LYS A 309 -7.26 -35.43 7.81
C LYS A 309 -7.67 -36.92 7.72
N GLY A 310 -6.90 -37.83 8.32
CA GLY A 310 -7.10 -39.28 8.29
C GLY A 310 -8.17 -39.82 9.24
N SER A 311 -8.72 -39.01 10.17
CA SER A 311 -9.70 -39.51 11.14
C SER A 311 -11.17 -39.29 10.76
N CYS A 312 -11.47 -38.73 9.57
CA CYS A 312 -12.85 -38.56 9.09
C CYS A 312 -13.27 -39.54 7.98
N LEU A 313 -12.47 -40.57 7.67
CA LEU A 313 -12.86 -41.63 6.72
C LEU A 313 -13.03 -43.02 7.36
N LEU A 314 -13.14 -43.10 8.69
CA LEU A 314 -13.67 -44.27 9.36
C LEU A 314 -14.62 -43.84 10.49
N GLY A 315 -15.92 -44.06 10.30
CA GLY A 315 -16.90 -44.12 11.38
C GLY A 315 -18.02 -43.08 11.33
N ASP A 316 -19.20 -43.57 10.97
CA ASP A 316 -20.55 -43.12 11.36
C ASP A 316 -21.16 -41.85 10.75
N GLU A 317 -21.89 -42.07 9.65
CA GLU A 317 -23.29 -41.63 9.56
C GLU A 317 -24.08 -42.21 10.76
N ALA A 318 -24.06 -41.53 11.92
CA ALA A 318 -25.11 -41.56 12.96
C ALA A 318 -24.69 -40.84 14.25
N ALA A 319 -24.45 -39.53 14.23
CA ALA A 319 -24.53 -38.72 15.46
C ALA A 319 -24.79 -37.24 15.14
N GLY A 320 -25.91 -36.71 15.64
CA GLY A 320 -26.20 -35.27 15.67
C GLY A 320 -25.18 -34.48 16.53
N PRO A 321 -25.30 -33.14 16.57
CA PRO A 321 -24.22 -32.26 17.02
C PRO A 321 -24.12 -32.23 18.55
N ALA A 322 -23.39 -33.18 19.14
CA ALA A 322 -22.90 -33.02 20.51
C ALA A 322 -21.64 -32.14 20.50
N CYS A 323 -21.81 -30.81 20.41
CA CYS A 323 -20.73 -29.89 20.73
C CYS A 323 -20.42 -30.00 22.22
N SER A 324 -19.20 -30.44 22.57
CA SER A 324 -18.69 -30.35 23.94
C SER A 324 -18.82 -28.89 24.44
N PRO A 325 -19.35 -28.63 25.64
CA PRO A 325 -19.55 -27.28 26.18
C PRO A 325 -18.24 -26.47 26.24
N ASN A 326 -17.10 -27.15 26.36
CA ASN A 326 -15.77 -26.52 26.35
C ASN A 326 -15.41 -25.92 24.98
N ALA A 327 -15.87 -26.52 23.88
CA ALA A 327 -15.59 -26.05 22.51
C ALA A 327 -16.47 -24.84 22.09
N ALA A 328 -17.60 -24.63 22.77
CA ALA A 328 -18.43 -23.44 22.61
C ALA A 328 -17.86 -22.25 23.39
N SER A 329 -17.44 -22.50 24.64
CA SER A 329 -16.76 -21.51 25.49
C SER A 329 -15.46 -21.00 24.86
N ASP A 330 -14.66 -21.92 24.28
CA ASP A 330 -13.40 -21.56 23.62
C ASP A 330 -13.64 -20.73 22.36
N ARG A 331 -14.64 -21.05 21.53
CA ARG A 331 -14.99 -20.21 20.36
C ARG A 331 -15.49 -18.82 20.74
N GLN A 332 -16.17 -18.68 21.87
CA GLN A 332 -16.68 -17.39 22.34
C GLN A 332 -15.56 -16.50 22.89
N SER A 333 -14.65 -17.05 23.71
CA SER A 333 -13.49 -16.32 24.23
C SER A 333 -12.59 -15.81 23.08
N LEU A 334 -12.44 -16.66 22.07
CA LEU A 334 -11.69 -16.39 20.85
C LEU A 334 -12.28 -15.23 20.03
N GLY A 335 -13.61 -15.19 19.92
CA GLY A 335 -14.34 -14.10 19.26
C GLY A 335 -14.28 -12.79 20.04
N ALA A 336 -14.43 -12.84 21.36
CA ALA A 336 -14.35 -11.66 22.22
C ALA A 336 -12.95 -11.01 22.17
N PHE A 337 -11.89 -11.82 22.17
CA PHE A 337 -10.53 -11.34 22.01
C PHE A 337 -10.30 -10.64 20.67
N TRP A 338 -10.77 -11.24 19.56
CA TRP A 338 -10.65 -10.65 18.23
C TRP A 338 -11.44 -9.34 18.11
N ALA A 339 -12.64 -9.28 18.68
CA ALA A 339 -13.42 -8.05 18.73
C ALA A 339 -12.71 -6.97 19.56
N GLY A 340 -12.12 -7.34 20.71
CA GLY A 340 -11.35 -6.44 21.56
C GLY A 340 -10.12 -5.83 20.87
N THR A 341 -9.29 -6.66 20.23
CA THR A 341 -8.11 -6.17 19.49
C THR A 341 -8.51 -5.32 18.30
N THR A 342 -9.57 -5.69 17.59
CA THR A 342 -10.12 -4.90 16.47
C THR A 342 -10.60 -3.52 16.95
N CYS A 343 -11.38 -3.46 18.04
CA CYS A 343 -11.81 -2.18 18.63
C CYS A 343 -10.61 -1.30 19.02
N CYS A 344 -9.57 -1.89 19.61
CA CYS A 344 -8.34 -1.20 19.96
C CYS A 344 -7.65 -0.58 18.73
N ILE A 345 -7.57 -1.30 17.61
CA ILE A 345 -7.00 -0.80 16.35
C ILE A 345 -7.79 0.40 15.83
N TYR A 346 -9.14 0.33 15.82
CA TYR A 346 -9.97 1.43 15.34
C TYR A 346 -9.88 2.67 16.23
N VAL A 347 -10.06 2.51 17.55
CA VAL A 347 -9.96 3.61 18.52
C VAL A 347 -8.59 4.25 18.44
N GLY A 348 -7.53 3.45 18.44
CA GLY A 348 -6.18 3.99 18.38
C GLY A 348 -5.86 4.64 17.03
N THR A 349 -6.40 4.15 15.90
CA THR A 349 -6.27 4.82 14.60
C THR A 349 -6.92 6.20 14.61
N VAL A 350 -8.10 6.34 15.23
CA VAL A 350 -8.77 7.65 15.40
C VAL A 350 -7.91 8.59 16.25
N VAL A 351 -7.32 8.10 17.34
CA VAL A 351 -6.41 8.90 18.18
C VAL A 351 -5.15 9.31 17.41
N VAL A 352 -4.58 8.43 16.58
CA VAL A 352 -3.43 8.74 15.71
C VAL A 352 -3.81 9.81 14.68
N LEU A 353 -4.97 9.71 14.03
CA LEU A 353 -5.48 10.73 13.10
C LEU A 353 -5.70 12.08 13.80
N PHE A 354 -6.30 12.06 14.99
CA PHE A 354 -6.46 13.26 15.82
C PHE A 354 -5.11 13.87 16.21
N SER A 355 -4.11 13.04 16.55
CA SER A 355 -2.74 13.51 16.80
C SER A 355 -2.17 14.26 15.61
N VAL A 356 -2.36 13.78 14.38
CA VAL A 356 -1.88 14.49 13.20
C VAL A 356 -2.54 15.86 13.07
N ALA A 357 -3.86 15.93 13.22
CA ALA A 357 -4.59 17.19 13.16
C ALA A 357 -4.09 18.19 14.24
N VAL A 358 -3.82 17.68 15.45
CA VAL A 358 -3.30 18.48 16.57
C VAL A 358 -1.85 18.92 16.35
N MET A 359 -1.00 18.08 15.75
CA MET A 359 0.38 18.45 15.39
C MET A 359 0.39 19.61 14.40
N GLU A 360 -0.50 19.58 13.41
CA GLU A 360 -0.59 20.63 12.38
C GLU A 360 -1.12 21.96 12.98
N SER A 361 -2.01 21.91 13.98
CA SER A 361 -2.49 23.12 14.67
C SER A 361 -1.41 23.87 15.46
N LYS A 362 -0.41 23.16 16.01
CA LYS A 362 0.68 23.77 16.78
C LYS A 362 1.82 24.32 15.93
N GLY A 363 1.97 23.86 14.70
CA GLY A 363 2.87 24.48 13.73
C GLY A 363 2.45 25.91 13.33
N MET A 364 1.27 26.37 13.77
CA MET A 364 0.68 27.68 13.50
C MET A 364 1.18 28.72 14.52
N SER A 365 2.18 29.51 14.17
CA SER A 365 2.57 30.69 14.97
C SER A 365 1.48 31.78 14.90
N PRO A 366 1.12 32.45 16.01
CA PRO A 366 -0.02 33.39 16.10
C PRO A 366 0.07 34.64 15.21
N ALA A 367 1.22 34.90 14.57
CA ALA A 367 1.39 36.00 13.61
C ALA A 367 0.84 35.73 12.21
N SER A 368 0.23 34.56 11.97
CA SER A 368 -0.23 34.11 10.64
C SER A 368 -1.68 33.61 10.65
N ALA A 369 -2.63 34.49 11.01
CA ALA A 369 -4.09 34.25 10.95
C ALA A 369 -4.66 33.93 9.54
N ALA A 370 -3.79 33.69 8.56
CA ALA A 370 -4.09 33.17 7.22
C ALA A 370 -3.17 31.97 6.97
N SER A 371 -3.48 30.84 7.59
CA SER A 371 -2.64 29.63 7.66
C SER A 371 -2.09 29.15 6.31
N PRO A 372 -0.79 28.72 6.17
CA PRO A 372 -0.44 27.75 5.14
C PRO A 372 -1.30 26.48 5.34
N PRO A 373 -2.09 26.08 4.32
CA PRO A 373 -2.98 24.92 4.42
C PRO A 373 -2.19 23.63 4.67
N LEU A 374 -2.87 22.63 5.26
CA LEU A 374 -2.41 21.24 5.29
C LEU A 374 -1.87 20.87 3.91
N SER A 375 -0.67 20.27 3.82
CA SER A 375 -0.14 19.84 2.52
C SER A 375 -1.13 18.89 1.87
N THR A 376 -1.40 19.06 0.58
CA THR A 376 -2.36 18.26 -0.19
C THR A 376 -2.12 16.76 -0.03
N ALA A 377 -0.86 16.33 -0.02
CA ALA A 377 -0.49 14.92 0.17
C ALA A 377 -0.95 14.37 1.54
N MET A 378 -0.80 15.15 2.62
CA MET A 378 -1.24 14.74 3.96
C MET A 378 -2.77 14.65 4.04
N GLN A 379 -3.49 15.61 3.44
CA GLN A 379 -4.96 15.56 3.37
C GLN A 379 -5.44 14.30 2.62
N CYS A 380 -4.82 13.99 1.48
CA CYS A 380 -5.13 12.81 0.70
C CYS A 380 -4.88 11.51 1.49
N VAL A 381 -3.70 11.38 2.12
CA VAL A 381 -3.36 10.19 2.92
C VAL A 381 -4.33 10.02 4.09
N MET A 382 -4.63 11.08 4.85
CA MET A 382 -5.60 11.01 5.96
C MET A 382 -7.00 10.63 5.46
N THR A 383 -7.44 11.20 4.33
CA THR A 383 -8.75 10.88 3.74
C THR A 383 -8.81 9.42 3.31
N LEU A 384 -7.77 8.91 2.64
CA LEU A 384 -7.68 7.51 2.24
C LEU A 384 -7.62 6.57 3.47
N THR A 385 -6.96 6.98 4.56
CA THR A 385 -6.97 6.23 5.83
C THR A 385 -8.37 6.11 6.36
N VAL A 386 -9.07 7.24 6.50
CA VAL A 386 -10.44 7.27 7.02
C VAL A 386 -11.35 6.40 6.15
N VAL A 387 -11.28 6.52 4.83
CA VAL A 387 -12.09 5.73 3.90
C VAL A 387 -11.79 4.23 4.01
N TYR A 388 -10.52 3.87 4.12
CA TYR A 388 -10.08 2.48 4.25
C TYR A 388 -10.65 1.83 5.53
N TYR A 389 -10.46 2.49 6.68
CA TYR A 389 -10.95 1.99 7.95
C TYR A 389 -12.48 2.03 8.04
N LEU A 390 -13.15 3.08 7.57
CA LEU A 390 -14.62 3.16 7.57
C LEU A 390 -15.26 2.09 6.70
N ALA A 391 -14.71 1.79 5.53
CA ALA A 391 -15.24 0.74 4.66
C ALA A 391 -15.10 -0.65 5.29
N ASN A 392 -13.94 -0.94 5.92
CA ASN A 392 -13.74 -2.19 6.65
C ASN A 392 -14.61 -2.27 7.91
N LEU A 393 -14.86 -1.15 8.58
CA LEU A 393 -15.79 -1.07 9.72
C LEU A 393 -17.22 -1.37 9.26
N ALA A 394 -17.66 -0.85 8.12
CA ALA A 394 -18.98 -1.13 7.57
C ALA A 394 -19.18 -2.62 7.26
N LEU A 395 -18.18 -3.27 6.65
CA LEU A 395 -18.19 -4.72 6.43
C LEU A 395 -18.21 -5.51 7.75
N LEU A 396 -17.45 -5.06 8.75
CA LEU A 396 -17.41 -5.68 10.08
C LEU A 396 -18.78 -5.59 10.78
N VAL A 397 -19.41 -4.41 10.74
CA VAL A 397 -20.73 -4.19 11.33
C VAL A 397 -21.80 -5.03 10.61
N GLY A 398 -21.74 -5.11 9.27
CA GLY A 398 -22.62 -5.98 8.50
C GLY A 398 -22.46 -7.46 8.87
N ASN A 399 -21.22 -7.92 9.09
CA ASN A 399 -20.91 -9.27 9.57
C ASN A 399 -21.31 -9.51 11.03
N PHE A 400 -21.42 -8.47 11.86
CA PHE A 400 -21.92 -8.57 13.23
C PHE A 400 -23.45 -8.69 13.22
N LEU A 401 -24.11 -7.89 12.37
CA LEU A 401 -25.55 -7.91 12.13
C LEU A 401 -25.95 -9.03 11.15
N ARG A 402 -25.49 -10.27 11.38
CA ARG A 402 -25.65 -11.40 10.44
C ARG A 402 -27.08 -11.64 9.99
N HIS A 403 -28.03 -11.44 10.89
CA HIS A 403 -29.45 -11.68 10.63
C HIS A 403 -30.07 -10.67 9.66
N THR A 404 -29.51 -9.47 9.52
CA THR A 404 -30.07 -8.40 8.68
C THR A 404 -29.17 -8.03 7.51
N LEU A 405 -27.85 -7.97 7.73
CA LEU A 405 -26.87 -7.45 6.78
C LEU A 405 -25.74 -8.44 6.46
N GLY A 406 -25.84 -9.69 6.94
CA GLY A 406 -24.81 -10.71 6.72
C GLY A 406 -24.57 -11.00 5.24
N ALA A 407 -25.64 -11.17 4.46
CA ALA A 407 -25.56 -11.42 3.01
C ALA A 407 -24.97 -10.22 2.26
N TRP A 408 -25.38 -8.99 2.60
CA TRP A 408 -24.81 -7.77 2.06
C TRP A 408 -23.29 -7.69 2.33
N ALA A 409 -22.88 -7.98 3.57
CA ALA A 409 -21.48 -7.89 3.97
C ALA A 409 -20.60 -8.91 3.24
N THR A 410 -21.06 -10.15 3.10
CA THR A 410 -20.32 -11.19 2.36
C THR A 410 -20.20 -10.87 0.88
N ASN A 411 -21.26 -10.33 0.26
CA ASN A 411 -21.26 -10.00 -1.16
C ASN A 411 -20.42 -8.75 -1.45
N SER A 412 -20.52 -7.73 -0.59
CA SER A 412 -19.79 -6.46 -0.72
C SER A 412 -18.30 -6.57 -0.45
N ALA A 413 -17.88 -7.50 0.42
CA ALA A 413 -16.51 -7.59 0.90
C ALA A 413 -15.49 -7.68 -0.25
N GLY A 414 -15.72 -8.56 -1.22
CA GLY A 414 -14.80 -8.73 -2.34
C GLY A 414 -14.72 -7.49 -3.25
N ALA A 415 -15.84 -6.80 -3.48
CA ALA A 415 -15.91 -5.59 -4.29
C ALA A 415 -15.20 -4.40 -3.62
N VAL A 416 -15.44 -4.21 -2.32
CA VAL A 416 -14.81 -3.16 -1.51
C VAL A 416 -13.32 -3.40 -1.36
N GLN A 417 -12.90 -4.63 -1.04
CA GLN A 417 -11.49 -4.99 -0.88
C GLN A 417 -10.69 -4.75 -2.16
N ARG A 418 -11.25 -5.08 -3.34
CA ARG A 418 -10.61 -4.79 -4.64
C ARG A 418 -10.36 -3.30 -4.86
N SER A 419 -11.27 -2.44 -4.43
CA SER A 419 -11.11 -0.99 -4.52
C SER A 419 -10.11 -0.43 -3.48
N LEU A 420 -10.08 -1.02 -2.27
CA LEU A 420 -9.15 -0.62 -1.21
C LEU A 420 -7.71 -1.08 -1.44
N ALA A 421 -7.48 -2.12 -2.25
CA ALA A 421 -6.15 -2.64 -2.56
C ALA A 421 -5.19 -1.59 -3.15
N PHE A 422 -5.73 -0.59 -3.86
CA PHE A 422 -4.94 0.51 -4.45
C PHE A 422 -4.49 1.55 -3.43
N ALA A 423 -5.19 1.69 -2.30
CA ALA A 423 -5.03 2.83 -1.40
C ALA A 423 -3.62 2.94 -0.79
N PRO A 424 -2.98 1.86 -0.27
CA PRO A 424 -1.65 1.97 0.31
C PRO A 424 -0.59 2.41 -0.71
N MET A 425 -0.61 1.85 -1.92
CA MET A 425 0.35 2.21 -2.98
C MET A 425 0.15 3.63 -3.48
N LEU A 426 -1.10 4.09 -3.61
CA LEU A 426 -1.39 5.48 -3.92
C LEU A 426 -0.82 6.42 -2.86
N CYS A 427 -1.01 6.12 -1.57
CA CYS A 427 -0.49 6.95 -0.49
C CYS A 427 1.04 6.99 -0.49
N VAL A 428 1.71 5.85 -0.67
CA VAL A 428 3.17 5.77 -0.79
C VAL A 428 3.68 6.63 -1.94
N MET A 429 3.00 6.62 -3.09
CA MET A 429 3.32 7.48 -4.22
C MET A 429 3.18 8.98 -3.88
N MET A 430 2.11 9.37 -3.19
CA MET A 430 1.88 10.76 -2.77
C MET A 430 2.96 11.23 -1.78
N ILE A 431 3.37 10.37 -0.84
CA ILE A 431 4.48 10.61 0.08
C ILE A 431 5.80 10.74 -0.70
N GLY A 432 6.03 9.87 -1.69
CA GLY A 432 7.19 9.90 -2.58
C GLY A 432 7.29 11.20 -3.40
N CYS A 433 6.18 11.67 -3.97
CA CYS A 433 6.10 12.96 -4.68
C CYS A 433 6.54 14.12 -3.79
N ARG A 434 6.07 14.11 -2.54
CA ARG A 434 6.40 15.16 -1.56
C ARG A 434 7.84 15.08 -1.09
N LEU A 435 8.35 13.87 -0.87
CA LEU A 435 9.76 13.62 -0.60
C LEU A 435 10.65 14.12 -1.74
N ARG A 436 10.21 14.02 -3.00
CA ARG A 436 10.93 14.55 -4.16
C ARG A 436 10.89 16.08 -4.22
N ALA A 437 9.74 16.69 -3.94
CA ALA A 437 9.62 18.15 -3.88
C ALA A 437 10.63 18.75 -2.87
N MET A 438 10.73 18.14 -1.68
CA MET A 438 11.67 18.57 -0.65
C MET A 438 13.14 18.41 -1.07
N GLN A 439 13.51 17.37 -1.83
CA GLN A 439 14.88 17.22 -2.34
C GLN A 439 15.31 18.39 -3.21
N ILE A 440 14.35 19.02 -3.89
CA ILE A 440 14.60 20.11 -4.84
C ILE A 440 14.50 21.47 -4.13
N GLY A 441 14.32 21.47 -2.80
CA GLY A 441 14.19 22.69 -2.00
C GLY A 441 12.81 23.34 -2.08
N VAL A 442 11.81 22.65 -2.63
CA VAL A 442 10.43 23.14 -2.70
C VAL A 442 9.57 22.45 -1.65
N ARG A 443 8.80 23.23 -0.88
CA ARG A 443 7.95 22.70 0.21
C ARG A 443 6.85 21.76 -0.28
N ASP A 444 6.19 22.10 -1.38
CA ASP A 444 5.02 21.38 -1.90
C ASP A 444 5.21 20.93 -3.37
N PRO A 445 4.60 19.79 -3.77
CA PRO A 445 4.57 19.36 -5.16
C PRO A 445 3.95 20.42 -6.09
N PRO A 446 4.23 20.39 -7.41
CA PRO A 446 3.62 21.32 -8.36
C PRO A 446 2.10 21.19 -8.40
N TYR A 447 1.39 22.25 -8.79
CA TYR A 447 -0.07 22.34 -8.71
C TYR A 447 -0.80 21.21 -9.47
N TRP A 448 -0.36 20.85 -10.69
CA TRP A 448 -0.96 19.72 -11.41
C TRP A 448 -0.82 18.39 -10.66
N ALA A 449 0.28 18.20 -9.91
CA ALA A 449 0.48 17.00 -9.11
C ALA A 449 -0.43 17.05 -7.88
N GLN A 450 -0.64 18.21 -7.28
CA GLN A 450 -1.62 18.37 -6.20
C GLN A 450 -3.04 18.06 -6.69
N CYS A 451 -3.42 18.54 -7.87
CA CYS A 451 -4.70 18.20 -8.50
C CYS A 451 -4.82 16.70 -8.75
N SER A 452 -3.79 16.04 -9.29
CA SER A 452 -3.84 14.60 -9.52
C SER A 452 -3.89 13.79 -8.22
N MET A 453 -3.26 14.26 -7.13
CA MET A 453 -3.42 13.65 -5.79
C MET A 453 -4.88 13.70 -5.31
N MET A 454 -5.53 14.86 -5.44
CA MET A 454 -6.92 15.04 -5.04
C MET A 454 -7.88 14.23 -5.92
N VAL A 455 -7.68 14.23 -7.24
CA VAL A 455 -8.50 13.47 -8.20
C VAL A 455 -8.33 11.96 -7.99
N ALA A 456 -7.11 11.47 -7.75
CA ALA A 456 -6.87 10.07 -7.40
C ALA A 456 -7.61 9.69 -6.11
N THR A 457 -7.57 10.55 -5.09
CA THR A 457 -8.26 10.32 -3.82
C THR A 457 -9.77 10.28 -4.01
N ALA A 458 -10.34 11.24 -4.73
CA ALA A 458 -11.76 11.29 -5.04
C ALA A 458 -12.21 10.04 -5.83
N ALA A 459 -11.40 9.59 -6.79
CA ALA A 459 -11.69 8.38 -7.56
C ALA A 459 -11.78 7.13 -6.67
N VAL A 460 -10.85 6.94 -5.71
CA VAL A 460 -10.93 5.82 -4.75
C VAL A 460 -12.16 5.94 -3.86
N VAL A 461 -12.47 7.13 -3.36
CA VAL A 461 -13.66 7.38 -2.53
C VAL A 461 -14.94 6.99 -3.29
N ILE A 462 -15.06 7.43 -4.54
CA ILE A 462 -16.19 7.08 -5.41
C ILE A 462 -16.26 5.57 -5.61
N GLN A 463 -15.14 4.91 -5.93
CA GLN A 463 -15.11 3.45 -6.11
C GLN A 463 -15.58 2.68 -4.87
N VAL A 464 -15.16 3.08 -3.67
CA VAL A 464 -15.56 2.43 -2.41
C VAL A 464 -17.05 2.68 -2.15
N LYS A 465 -17.53 3.91 -2.32
CA LYS A 465 -18.95 4.24 -2.15
C LYS A 465 -19.83 3.45 -3.12
N CYS A 466 -19.49 3.42 -4.41
CA CYS A 466 -20.20 2.61 -5.40
C CYS A 466 -20.20 1.12 -5.05
N SER A 467 -19.11 0.61 -4.47
CA SER A 467 -19.02 -0.80 -4.05
C SER A 467 -19.95 -1.15 -2.89
N LEU A 468 -20.18 -0.21 -1.97
CA LEU A 468 -21.09 -0.41 -0.84
C LEU A 468 -22.56 -0.27 -1.26
N VAL A 469 -22.86 0.67 -2.16
CA VAL A 469 -24.22 0.95 -2.64
C VAL A 469 -24.75 -0.15 -3.57
N ALA A 470 -23.93 -0.64 -4.52
CA ALA A 470 -24.33 -1.63 -5.51
C ALA A 470 -25.02 -2.87 -4.90
N GLU A 471 -24.47 -3.37 -3.79
CA GLU A 471 -24.98 -4.57 -3.12
C GLU A 471 -26.17 -4.27 -2.19
N SER A 472 -26.29 -3.02 -1.70
CA SER A 472 -27.45 -2.61 -0.89
C SER A 472 -28.72 -2.54 -1.73
N GLU A 473 -28.61 -2.07 -2.98
CA GLU A 473 -29.72 -2.02 -3.93
C GLU A 473 -30.12 -3.44 -4.39
N LEU A 474 -29.13 -4.31 -4.63
CA LEU A 474 -29.38 -5.71 -5.01
C LEU A 474 -30.13 -6.51 -3.92
N MET A 475 -29.85 -6.25 -2.64
CA MET A 475 -30.56 -6.88 -1.51
C MET A 475 -31.99 -6.37 -1.34
N THR A 476 -32.23 -5.08 -1.63
CA THR A 476 -33.54 -4.45 -1.48
C THR A 476 -34.53 -4.99 -2.51
N GLU A 477 -34.05 -5.37 -3.69
CA GLU A 477 -34.89 -5.81 -4.80
C GLU A 477 -35.15 -7.33 -4.82
N GLN A 478 -34.44 -8.19 -4.07
CA GLN A 478 -34.90 -9.60 -3.93
C GLN A 478 -36.32 -9.72 -3.32
N LEU A 479 -36.84 -8.62 -2.77
CA LEU A 479 -38.18 -8.48 -2.22
C LEU A 479 -39.21 -7.86 -3.20
N ILE A 480 -38.78 -7.31 -4.35
CA ILE A 480 -39.65 -6.59 -5.30
C ILE A 480 -39.41 -7.16 -6.71
N ASP A 481 -40.47 -7.50 -7.43
CA ASP A 481 -40.40 -8.12 -8.76
C ASP A 481 -39.51 -7.32 -9.73
N ARG A 482 -38.76 -8.03 -10.59
CA ARG A 482 -37.63 -7.52 -11.38
C ARG A 482 -37.97 -6.27 -12.18
N ASP A 483 -37.45 -5.12 -11.78
CA ASP A 483 -37.64 -3.88 -12.52
C ASP A 483 -36.48 -3.60 -13.50
N ILE A 484 -36.79 -2.98 -14.63
CA ILE A 484 -35.80 -2.49 -15.60
C ILE A 484 -34.92 -1.43 -14.94
N ALA A 485 -35.49 -0.66 -14.02
CA ALA A 485 -34.80 0.37 -13.23
C ALA A 485 -33.55 -0.18 -12.52
N THR A 486 -33.60 -1.38 -11.94
CA THR A 486 -32.47 -1.92 -11.17
C THR A 486 -31.35 -2.42 -12.07
N LYS A 487 -31.69 -3.03 -13.22
CA LYS A 487 -30.68 -3.37 -14.23
C LYS A 487 -29.94 -2.12 -14.71
N VAL A 488 -30.68 -1.02 -14.92
CA VAL A 488 -30.10 0.28 -15.31
C VAL A 488 -29.25 0.86 -14.18
N ALA A 489 -29.69 0.79 -12.92
CA ALA A 489 -28.92 1.25 -11.76
C ALA A 489 -27.61 0.49 -11.59
N VAL A 490 -27.62 -0.84 -11.66
CA VAL A 490 -26.43 -1.69 -11.58
C VAL A 490 -25.46 -1.39 -12.72
N LEU A 491 -25.96 -1.24 -13.96
CA LEU A 491 -25.14 -0.86 -15.12
C LEU A 491 -24.50 0.53 -14.92
N LEU A 492 -25.25 1.50 -14.41
CA LEU A 492 -24.76 2.85 -14.15
C LEU A 492 -23.69 2.88 -13.05
N ILE A 493 -23.89 2.12 -11.96
CA ILE A 493 -22.89 1.97 -10.90
C ILE A 493 -21.62 1.30 -11.43
N LEU A 494 -21.77 0.27 -12.25
CA LEU A 494 -20.64 -0.40 -12.89
C LEU A 494 -19.87 0.54 -13.81
N ALA A 495 -20.57 1.29 -14.67
CA ALA A 495 -19.97 2.30 -15.55
C ALA A 495 -19.22 3.37 -14.73
N LEU A 496 -19.82 3.85 -13.64
CA LEU A 496 -19.18 4.82 -12.74
C LEU A 496 -17.90 4.26 -12.09
N ARG A 497 -17.87 2.98 -11.72
CA ARG A 497 -16.65 2.33 -11.20
C ARG A 497 -15.56 2.25 -12.26
N TYR A 498 -15.90 1.93 -13.50
CA TYR A 498 -14.93 1.90 -14.60
C TYR A 498 -14.38 3.29 -14.92
N VAL A 499 -15.25 4.31 -14.99
CA VAL A 499 -14.83 5.71 -15.19
C VAL A 499 -13.91 6.17 -14.04
N ALA A 500 -14.28 5.89 -12.79
CA ALA A 500 -13.45 6.21 -11.64
C ALA A 500 -12.10 5.47 -11.70
N SER A 501 -12.06 4.23 -12.17
CA SER A 501 -10.80 3.50 -12.37
C SER A 501 -9.92 4.12 -13.45
N ALA A 502 -10.49 4.53 -14.58
CA ALA A 502 -9.75 5.21 -15.64
C ALA A 502 -9.14 6.54 -15.14
N ILE A 503 -9.92 7.34 -14.41
CA ILE A 503 -9.47 8.58 -13.77
C ILE A 503 -8.33 8.32 -12.77
N LEU A 504 -8.43 7.25 -11.98
CA LEU A 504 -7.39 6.84 -11.03
C LEU A 504 -6.07 6.54 -11.77
N PHE A 505 -6.08 5.74 -12.84
CA PHE A 505 -4.86 5.42 -13.58
C PHE A 505 -4.26 6.63 -14.31
N LEU A 506 -5.08 7.51 -14.89
CA LEU A 506 -4.61 8.77 -15.46
C LEU A 506 -3.93 9.66 -14.40
N SER A 507 -4.52 9.72 -13.20
CA SER A 507 -3.96 10.46 -12.08
C SER A 507 -2.65 9.86 -11.60
N VAL A 508 -2.55 8.53 -11.52
CA VAL A 508 -1.29 7.83 -11.20
C VAL A 508 -0.22 8.11 -12.24
N ALA A 509 -0.54 8.04 -13.53
CA ALA A 509 0.40 8.37 -14.60
C ALA A 509 0.93 9.81 -14.46
N ALA A 510 0.04 10.77 -14.17
CA ALA A 510 0.43 12.16 -13.90
C ALA A 510 1.33 12.29 -12.65
N LEU A 511 1.06 11.53 -11.58
CA LEU A 511 1.93 11.48 -10.40
C LEU A 511 3.30 10.91 -10.75
N MET A 512 3.38 9.82 -11.51
CA MET A 512 4.65 9.23 -11.94
C MET A 512 5.49 10.20 -12.76
N VAL A 513 4.85 10.89 -13.71
CA VAL A 513 5.49 11.98 -14.46
C VAL A 513 5.94 13.11 -13.54
N SER A 514 5.19 13.43 -12.49
CA SER A 514 5.60 14.48 -11.54
C SER A 514 6.85 14.11 -10.73
N VAL A 515 7.10 12.82 -10.49
CA VAL A 515 8.29 12.38 -9.73
C VAL A 515 9.50 12.19 -10.65
N VAL A 516 9.29 11.75 -11.90
CA VAL A 516 10.35 11.55 -12.93
C VAL A 516 10.74 12.85 -13.63
N GLY A 517 9.75 13.68 -13.96
CA GLY A 517 9.91 14.87 -14.78
C GLY A 517 10.81 15.89 -14.11
N ASP A 518 11.88 16.23 -14.81
CA ASP A 518 12.78 17.32 -14.45
C ASP A 518 11.95 18.61 -14.32
N LEU A 519 11.79 19.08 -13.08
CA LEU A 519 10.88 20.13 -12.64
C LEU A 519 11.22 21.52 -13.21
N ARG A 520 11.95 21.65 -14.32
CA ARG A 520 12.32 22.94 -14.92
C ARG A 520 11.55 23.30 -16.19
N GLY A 521 11.26 22.33 -17.07
CA GLY A 521 10.56 22.60 -18.33
C GLY A 521 9.10 23.00 -18.14
N CYS A 522 8.40 22.32 -17.23
CA CYS A 522 6.99 22.59 -16.93
C CYS A 522 6.84 23.78 -15.95
N TRP A 523 7.75 23.96 -14.99
CA TRP A 523 7.76 25.11 -14.07
C TRP A 523 7.91 26.46 -14.80
N ARG A 524 8.71 26.50 -15.88
CA ARG A 524 8.99 27.74 -16.61
C ARG A 524 7.76 28.28 -17.36
N ASN A 525 6.83 27.41 -17.77
CA ASN A 525 5.70 27.81 -18.62
C ASN A 525 4.40 28.07 -17.85
N HIS A 526 4.22 27.54 -16.64
CA HIS A 526 2.98 27.69 -15.84
C HIS A 526 3.07 28.66 -14.65
N TRP A 527 4.26 29.24 -14.36
CA TRP A 527 4.44 30.23 -13.30
C TRP A 527 4.09 31.72 -13.62
N PRO A 528 3.64 32.16 -14.82
CA PRO A 528 3.50 33.59 -15.06
C PRO A 528 2.31 34.23 -14.33
N MET A 529 1.40 33.47 -13.72
CA MET A 529 0.24 34.02 -13.00
C MET A 529 0.60 34.51 -11.59
N ARG A 530 1.44 33.80 -10.82
CA ARG A 530 1.79 34.24 -9.44
C ARG A 530 2.82 35.37 -9.42
N GLN A 531 3.74 35.43 -10.39
CA GLN A 531 4.61 36.59 -10.55
C GLN A 531 3.88 37.81 -11.11
N ARG A 532 2.86 37.66 -11.97
CA ARG A 532 2.00 38.80 -12.35
C ARG A 532 1.20 39.32 -11.17
N VAL A 533 0.64 38.45 -10.33
CA VAL A 533 -0.12 38.90 -9.15
C VAL A 533 0.77 39.50 -8.07
N SER A 534 1.99 38.97 -7.84
CA SER A 534 2.92 39.61 -6.89
C SER A 534 3.53 40.90 -7.44
N ARG A 535 3.89 40.98 -8.74
CA ARG A 535 4.31 42.23 -9.38
C ARG A 535 3.18 43.25 -9.50
N MET A 536 1.92 42.82 -9.69
CA MET A 536 0.75 43.71 -9.64
C MET A 536 0.50 44.21 -8.22
N LYS A 537 0.57 43.36 -7.19
CA LYS A 537 0.44 43.82 -5.79
C LYS A 537 1.57 44.77 -5.39
N VAL A 538 2.80 44.53 -5.86
CA VAL A 538 3.94 45.42 -5.63
C VAL A 538 3.81 46.73 -6.43
N SER A 539 3.34 46.68 -7.68
CA SER A 539 3.10 47.88 -8.50
C SER A 539 1.95 48.72 -7.93
N ILE A 540 0.82 48.11 -7.55
CA ILE A 540 -0.32 48.80 -6.91
C ILE A 540 0.11 49.40 -5.57
N SER A 541 0.97 48.71 -4.79
CA SER A 541 1.49 49.26 -3.53
C SER A 541 2.52 50.40 -3.74
N LEU A 542 3.26 50.41 -4.84
CA LEU A 542 4.21 51.48 -5.18
C LEU A 542 3.47 52.70 -5.75
N GLU A 543 2.45 52.47 -6.57
CA GLU A 543 1.58 53.49 -7.17
C GLU A 543 0.67 54.17 -6.14
N GLY A 544 0.18 53.41 -5.14
CA GLY A 544 -0.48 53.99 -3.97
C GLY A 544 0.44 54.88 -3.13
N ARG A 545 1.74 54.56 -3.02
CA ARG A 545 2.72 55.38 -2.27
C ARG A 545 3.23 56.60 -3.06
N SER A 546 3.22 56.57 -4.38
CA SER A 546 3.57 57.74 -5.21
C SER A 546 2.41 58.75 -5.24
N LEU A 547 1.16 58.30 -5.37
CA LEU A 547 -0.02 59.17 -5.31
C LEU A 547 -0.18 59.87 -3.95
N LEU A 548 0.12 59.17 -2.84
CA LEU A 548 0.15 59.78 -1.50
C LEU A 548 1.28 60.82 -1.33
N ARG A 549 2.39 60.70 -2.07
CA ARG A 549 3.49 61.68 -2.06
C ARG A 549 3.17 62.93 -2.87
N VAL A 550 2.54 62.78 -4.04
CA VAL A 550 2.11 63.91 -4.89
C VAL A 550 1.01 64.72 -4.20
N ARG A 551 0.06 64.07 -3.52
CA ARG A 551 -1.00 64.77 -2.77
C ARG A 551 -0.47 65.55 -1.56
N ARG A 552 0.70 65.19 -1.02
CA ARG A 552 1.38 65.91 0.06
C ARG A 552 2.16 67.14 -0.42
N GLN A 553 2.53 67.20 -1.71
CA GLN A 553 3.22 68.35 -2.31
C GLN A 553 2.25 69.40 -2.88
N SER A 554 1.03 69.01 -3.27
CA SER A 554 0.01 69.92 -3.79
C SER A 554 -0.83 70.61 -2.69
N GLY A 555 -0.56 70.34 -1.42
CA GLY A 555 -1.28 70.90 -0.26
C GLY A 555 -0.44 71.88 0.57
N ARG A 556 0.52 72.57 -0.06
CA ARG A 556 1.23 73.72 0.51
C ARG A 556 1.08 74.92 -0.40
#